data_AF-A0A7C5ZH28-F1
#
_entry.id   AF-A0A7C5ZH28-F1
#
_cell.length_a   1.000
_cell.length_b   1.000
_cell.length_c   1.000
_cell.angle_alpha   90.00
_cell.angle_beta   90.00
_cell.angle_gamma   90.00
#
_symmetry.space_group_name_H-M   'P 1'
#
loop_
_entity.id
_entity.type
_entity.pdbx_description
1 polymer ?
#
loop_
_entity_poly.entity_id
_entity_poly.type
_entity_poly.pdbx_seq_one_letter_code
_entity_poly.pdbx_strand_id
1 'polypeptide(L)'
;MRTLFAIPLAVMITAAVGLCLSSGIGWNPHPRAMLAAAVVNLLSGAAATAVLLWTRQANQAGVAQAALVGLSLHLLGSLALGGAVWAAGIPLSTPYALWLLAFYWVTLTVLATGFVHQVRSAPITTDADRRHSPNPPSGFN
;
A
#
# COMPACT_ATOMS: atom_id res chain seq x y z
N MET A 1 2.57 12.07 8.64
CA MET A 1 3.40 11.07 9.34
C MET A 1 2.58 9.91 9.90
N ARG A 2 1.35 10.14 10.39
CA ARG A 2 0.45 9.09 10.89
C ARG A 2 0.29 7.85 9.98
N THR A 3 0.23 8.05 8.67
CA THR A 3 0.07 6.95 7.69
C THR A 3 1.24 5.97 7.66
N LEU A 4 2.46 6.40 7.97
CA LEU A 4 3.64 5.51 8.03
C LEU A 4 3.54 4.51 9.18
N PHE A 5 2.91 4.89 10.29
CA PHE A 5 2.70 4.01 11.44
C PHE A 5 1.44 3.15 11.32
N ALA A 6 0.49 3.52 10.46
CA ALA A 6 -0.76 2.79 10.29
C ALA A 6 -0.55 1.39 9.69
N ILE A 7 0.37 1.24 8.74
CA ILE A 7 0.66 -0.05 8.08
C ILE A 7 1.24 -1.08 9.07
N PRO A 8 2.37 -0.81 9.78
CA PRO A 8 2.91 -1.78 10.72
C PRO A 8 1.94 -2.09 11.86
N LEU A 9 1.18 -1.10 12.33
CA LEU A 9 0.15 -1.33 13.35
C LEU A 9 -0.96 -2.27 12.85
N ALA A 10 -1.47 -2.06 11.64
CA ALA A 10 -2.50 -2.92 11.06
C ALA A 10 -2.00 -4.36 10.85
N VAL A 11 -0.74 -4.53 10.42
CA VAL A 11 -0.12 -5.85 10.29
C VAL A 11 0.02 -6.53 11.66
N MET A 12 0.47 -5.80 12.69
CA MET A 12 0.57 -6.33 14.06
C MET A 12 -0.79 -6.76 14.63
N ILE A 13 -1.84 -5.94 14.44
CA ILE A 13 -3.20 -6.27 14.86
C ILE A 13 -3.71 -7.51 14.12
N THR A 14 -3.50 -7.58 12.80
CA THR A 14 -3.94 -8.73 11.99
C THR A 14 -3.25 -10.01 12.41
N ALA A 15 -1.93 -9.95 12.68
CA ALA A 15 -1.18 -11.09 13.18
C ALA A 15 -1.68 -11.53 14.56
N ALA A 16 -1.93 -10.59 15.48
CA ALA A 16 -2.46 -10.89 16.81
C ALA A 16 -3.86 -11.52 16.75
N VAL A 17 -4.77 -10.94 15.96
CA VAL A 17 -6.13 -11.47 15.77
C VAL A 17 -6.09 -12.84 15.12
N GLY A 18 -5.28 -13.02 14.07
CA GLY A 18 -5.12 -14.30 13.39
C GLY A 18 -4.55 -15.39 14.32
N LEU A 19 -3.58 -15.05 15.16
CA LEU A 19 -3.06 -15.95 16.19
C LEU A 19 -4.14 -16.34 17.20
N CYS A 20 -4.90 -15.37 17.74
CA CYS A 20 -5.98 -15.64 18.69
C CYS A 20 -7.10 -16.50 18.09
N LEU A 21 -7.47 -16.28 16.83
CA LEU A 21 -8.51 -17.06 16.15
C LEU A 21 -8.04 -18.49 15.87
N SER A 22 -6.82 -18.64 15.36
CA SER A 22 -6.26 -19.97 15.07
C SER A 22 -6.10 -20.81 16.34
N SER A 23 -5.66 -20.21 17.46
CA SER A 23 -5.56 -20.91 18.74
C SER A 23 -6.92 -21.28 19.32
N GLY A 24 -7.94 -20.43 19.16
CA GLY A 24 -9.32 -20.72 19.59
C GLY A 24 -9.98 -21.88 18.84
N ILE A 25 -9.61 -22.11 17.58
CA ILE A 25 -10.19 -23.16 16.72
C ILE A 25 -9.34 -24.46 16.75
N GLY A 26 -8.18 -24.44 17.43
CA GLY A 26 -7.24 -25.57 17.46
C GLY A 26 -6.46 -25.76 16.15
N TRP A 27 -6.44 -24.75 15.26
CA TRP A 27 -5.68 -24.80 14.02
C TRP A 27 -4.24 -24.34 14.27
N ASN A 28 -3.26 -25.09 13.79
CA ASN A 28 -1.85 -24.68 13.83
C ASN A 28 -1.63 -23.39 13.00
N PRO A 29 -1.21 -22.26 13.61
CA PRO A 29 -1.05 -20.97 12.93
C PRO A 29 0.08 -20.92 11.90
N HIS A 30 0.99 -21.90 11.86
CA HIS A 30 2.17 -21.89 10.99
C HIS A 30 2.94 -20.55 11.05
N PRO A 31 3.53 -20.20 12.23
CA PRO A 31 4.06 -18.85 12.49
C PRO A 31 5.14 -18.41 11.50
N ARG A 32 5.92 -19.35 10.94
CA ARG A 32 6.92 -19.05 9.89
C ARG A 32 6.28 -18.54 8.60
N ALA A 33 5.19 -19.17 8.17
CA ALA A 33 4.45 -18.76 6.98
C ALA A 33 3.79 -17.40 7.20
N MET A 34 3.19 -17.19 8.37
CA MET A 34 2.60 -15.92 8.77
C MET A 34 3.65 -14.79 8.78
N LEU A 35 4.82 -15.01 9.37
CA LEU A 35 5.90 -14.02 9.44
C LEU A 35 6.42 -13.65 8.05
N ALA A 36 6.67 -14.64 7.18
CA ALA A 36 7.11 -14.39 5.81
C ALA A 36 6.08 -13.56 5.03
N ALA A 37 4.80 -13.91 5.13
CA ALA A 37 3.71 -13.18 4.49
C ALA A 37 3.56 -11.73 5.01
N ALA A 38 3.76 -11.52 6.31
CA ALA A 38 3.76 -10.19 6.93
C ALA A 38 4.91 -9.33 6.41
N VAL A 39 6.14 -9.87 6.35
CA VAL A 39 7.31 -9.16 5.82
C VAL A 39 7.11 -8.75 4.36
N VAL A 40 6.61 -9.67 3.53
CA VAL A 40 6.31 -9.38 2.11
C VAL A 40 5.35 -8.18 1.98
N ASN A 41 4.23 -8.20 2.71
CA ASN A 41 3.26 -7.11 2.64
C ASN A 41 3.75 -5.80 3.26
N LEU A 42 4.60 -5.86 4.29
CA LEU A 42 5.22 -4.66 4.87
C LEU A 42 6.17 -3.98 3.87
N LEU A 43 7.05 -4.74 3.22
CA LEU A 43 7.98 -4.21 2.22
C LEU A 43 7.22 -3.64 1.02
N SER A 44 6.22 -4.38 0.54
CA SER A 44 5.36 -3.95 -0.55
C SER A 44 4.56 -2.68 -0.19
N GLY A 45 3.99 -2.62 1.01
CA GLY A 45 3.26 -1.46 1.50
C GLY A 45 4.18 -0.24 1.71
N ALA A 46 5.41 -0.44 2.18
CA ALA A 46 6.40 0.62 2.30
C ALA A 46 6.71 1.23 0.92
N ALA A 47 6.95 0.41 -0.10
CA ALA A 47 7.16 0.86 -1.47
C ALA A 47 5.97 1.68 -2.00
N ALA A 48 4.74 1.21 -1.77
CA ALA A 48 3.53 1.93 -2.14
C ALA A 48 3.42 3.31 -1.46
N THR A 49 3.75 3.39 -0.16
CA THR A 49 3.73 4.68 0.56
C THR A 49 4.80 5.64 0.10
N ALA A 50 5.96 5.15 -0.36
CA ALA A 50 7.04 6.00 -0.86
C ALA A 50 6.59 6.84 -2.07
N VAL A 51 5.80 6.25 -2.98
CA VAL A 51 5.22 6.99 -4.13
C VAL A 51 4.36 8.15 -3.67
N LEU A 52 3.54 7.94 -2.63
CA LEU A 52 2.68 9.00 -2.08
C LEU A 52 3.49 10.12 -1.40
N LEU A 53 4.64 9.80 -0.80
CA LEU A 53 5.51 10.80 -0.21
C LEU A 53 6.11 11.75 -1.26
N TRP A 54 6.41 11.24 -2.45
CA TRP A 54 6.89 12.05 -3.57
C TRP A 54 5.85 13.00 -4.16
N THR A 55 4.56 12.72 -4.00
CA THR A 55 3.48 13.54 -4.60
C THR A 55 2.80 14.49 -3.63
N ARG A 56 3.39 14.73 -2.45
CA ARG A 56 2.82 15.61 -1.41
C ARG A 56 2.54 17.05 -1.83
N GLN A 57 3.24 17.55 -2.85
CA GLN A 57 3.06 18.92 -3.38
C GLN A 57 2.25 18.96 -4.68
N ALA A 58 1.75 17.80 -5.14
CA ALA A 58 0.94 17.74 -6.35
C ALA A 58 -0.50 18.20 -6.09
N ASN A 59 -1.20 18.59 -7.15
CA ASN A 59 -2.64 18.82 -7.10
C ASN A 59 -3.41 17.49 -6.91
N GLN A 60 -4.72 17.61 -6.68
CA GLN A 60 -5.59 16.45 -6.44
C GLN A 60 -5.48 15.35 -7.53
N ALA A 61 -5.37 15.73 -8.81
CA ALA A 61 -5.23 14.77 -9.91
C ALA A 61 -3.90 14.00 -9.84
N GLY A 62 -2.79 14.70 -9.57
CA GLY A 62 -1.48 14.07 -9.39
C GLY A 62 -1.44 13.12 -8.20
N VAL A 63 -2.06 13.50 -7.08
CA VAL A 63 -2.17 12.62 -5.90
C VAL A 63 -3.02 11.39 -6.20
N ALA A 64 -4.11 11.51 -6.97
CA ALA A 64 -4.95 10.39 -7.36
C ALA A 64 -4.23 9.40 -8.29
N GLN A 65 -3.47 9.90 -9.27
CA GLN A 65 -2.63 9.05 -10.13
C GLN A 65 -1.54 8.34 -9.31
N ALA A 66 -0.88 9.06 -8.40
CA ALA A 66 0.12 8.48 -7.52
C ALA A 66 -0.47 7.39 -6.60
N ALA A 67 -1.71 7.58 -6.13
CA ALA A 67 -2.42 6.57 -5.37
C ALA A 67 -2.66 5.28 -6.18
N LEU A 68 -3.10 5.39 -7.43
CA LEU A 68 -3.28 4.23 -8.32
C LEU A 68 -1.97 3.50 -8.60
N VAL A 69 -0.88 4.25 -8.82
CA VAL A 69 0.47 3.69 -8.98
C VAL A 69 0.90 2.99 -7.69
N GLY A 70 0.69 3.61 -6.53
CA GLY A 70 1.00 3.02 -5.23
C GLY A 70 0.25 1.71 -4.97
N LEU A 71 -1.05 1.64 -5.28
CA LEU A 71 -1.83 0.41 -5.15
C LEU A 71 -1.36 -0.69 -6.12
N SER A 72 -1.04 -0.31 -7.35
CA SER A 72 -0.46 -1.22 -8.34
C SER A 72 0.88 -1.78 -7.89
N LEU A 73 1.76 -0.93 -7.34
CA LEU A 73 3.04 -1.35 -6.77
C LEU A 73 2.84 -2.26 -5.56
N HIS A 74 1.82 -2.03 -4.74
CA HIS A 74 1.53 -2.93 -3.62
C HIS A 74 1.13 -4.33 -4.13
N LEU A 75 0.26 -4.41 -5.13
CA LEU A 75 -0.16 -5.67 -5.73
C LEU A 75 1.03 -6.41 -6.37
N LEU A 76 1.76 -5.73 -7.27
CA LEU A 76 2.89 -6.32 -7.99
C LEU A 76 4.05 -6.67 -7.04
N GLY A 77 4.32 -5.81 -6.06
CA GLY A 77 5.34 -6.03 -5.04
C GLY A 77 5.03 -7.24 -4.17
N SER A 78 3.78 -7.40 -3.73
CA SER A 78 3.38 -8.58 -2.95
C SER A 78 3.48 -9.88 -3.76
N LEU A 79 3.13 -9.84 -5.06
CA LEU A 79 3.26 -11.00 -5.95
C LEU A 79 4.75 -11.34 -6.23
N ALA A 80 5.56 -10.34 -6.57
CA ALA A 80 6.98 -10.52 -6.88
C ALA A 80 7.77 -11.00 -5.66
N LEU A 81 7.56 -10.39 -4.49
CA LEU A 81 8.21 -10.80 -3.24
C LEU A 81 7.70 -12.17 -2.77
N GLY A 82 6.41 -12.49 -2.97
CA GLY A 82 5.89 -13.84 -2.73
C GLY A 82 6.55 -14.90 -3.61
N GLY A 83 6.75 -14.59 -4.90
CA GLY A 83 7.52 -15.41 -5.83
C GLY A 83 8.99 -15.54 -5.43
N ALA A 84 9.60 -14.47 -4.91
CA ALA A 84 10.98 -14.50 -4.41
C ALA A 84 11.14 -15.39 -3.18
N VAL A 85 10.16 -15.36 -2.25
CA VAL A 85 10.11 -16.27 -1.10
C VAL A 85 10.08 -17.73 -1.56
N TRP A 86 9.28 -18.03 -2.59
CA TRP A 86 9.24 -19.36 -3.20
C TRP A 86 10.58 -19.75 -3.84
N ALA A 87 11.17 -18.85 -4.63
CA ALA A 87 12.46 -19.07 -5.28
C ALA A 87 13.61 -19.27 -4.27
N ALA A 88 13.50 -18.69 -3.07
CA ALA A 88 14.42 -18.90 -1.95
C ALA A 88 14.26 -20.27 -1.26
N GLY A 89 13.40 -21.15 -1.76
CA GLY A 89 13.19 -22.51 -1.26
C GLY A 89 12.18 -22.62 -0.12
N ILE A 90 11.44 -21.55 0.19
CA ILE A 90 10.33 -21.63 1.14
C ILE A 90 9.12 -22.20 0.39
N PRO A 91 8.60 -23.38 0.77
CA PRO A 91 7.51 -24.00 0.05
C PRO A 91 6.25 -23.11 0.10
N LEU A 92 5.64 -22.89 -1.08
CA LEU A 92 4.33 -22.26 -1.22
C LEU A 92 3.26 -23.21 -0.67
N SER A 93 3.19 -23.28 0.64
CA SER A 93 2.19 -24.04 1.35
C SER A 93 0.87 -23.26 1.37
N THR A 94 -0.27 -23.97 1.40
CA THR A 94 -1.59 -23.35 1.53
C THR A 94 -1.68 -22.34 2.68
N PRO A 95 -1.12 -22.60 3.88
CA PRO A 95 -1.10 -21.61 4.96
C PRO A 95 -0.39 -20.31 4.59
N TYR A 96 0.73 -20.38 3.86
CA TYR A 96 1.46 -19.18 3.42
C TYR A 96 0.60 -18.33 2.48
N ALA A 97 -0.04 -18.95 1.48
CA ALA A 97 -0.90 -18.24 0.53
C ALA A 97 -2.09 -17.57 1.24
N LEU A 98 -2.72 -18.26 2.20
CA LEU A 98 -3.82 -17.70 3.00
C LEU A 98 -3.38 -16.52 3.86
N TRP A 99 -2.23 -16.63 4.54
CA TRP A 99 -1.67 -15.52 5.31
C TRP A 99 -1.29 -14.34 4.42
N LEU A 100 -0.66 -14.60 3.28
CA LEU A 100 -0.27 -13.57 2.31
C LEU A 100 -1.50 -12.82 1.81
N LEU A 101 -2.57 -13.54 1.48
CA LEU A 101 -3.85 -12.97 1.04
C LEU A 101 -4.52 -12.15 2.15
N ALA A 102 -4.55 -12.67 3.38
CA ALA A 102 -5.14 -11.98 4.53
C ALA A 102 -4.39 -10.66 4.83
N PHE A 103 -3.06 -10.71 4.90
CA PHE A 103 -2.25 -9.50 5.09
C PHE A 103 -2.42 -8.52 3.93
N TYR A 104 -2.43 -9.02 2.68
CA TYR A 104 -2.66 -8.20 1.49
C TYR A 104 -3.96 -7.41 1.57
N TRP A 105 -5.08 -8.05 1.92
CA TRP A 105 -6.36 -7.34 2.03
C TRP A 105 -6.36 -6.26 3.11
N VAL A 106 -5.75 -6.54 4.26
CA VAL A 106 -5.65 -5.56 5.34
C VAL A 106 -4.76 -4.38 4.93
N THR A 107 -3.56 -4.65 4.41
CA THR A 107 -2.64 -3.57 3.98
C THR A 107 -3.21 -2.78 2.81
N LEU A 108 -3.87 -3.43 1.87
CA LEU A 108 -4.58 -2.77 0.76
C LEU A 108 -5.67 -1.83 1.28
N THR A 109 -6.48 -2.26 2.26
CA THR A 109 -7.54 -1.42 2.85
C THR A 109 -6.95 -0.19 3.55
N VAL A 110 -5.87 -0.36 4.31
CA VAL A 110 -5.17 0.75 4.98
C VAL A 110 -4.56 1.72 3.97
N LEU A 111 -3.93 1.20 2.91
CA LEU A 111 -3.39 2.03 1.83
C LEU A 111 -4.48 2.79 1.10
N ALA A 112 -5.56 2.12 0.71
CA ALA A 112 -6.67 2.73 -0.03
C ALA A 112 -7.34 3.84 0.79
N THR A 113 -7.65 3.59 2.07
CA THR A 113 -8.22 4.61 2.97
C THR A 113 -7.27 5.78 3.19
N GLY A 114 -5.97 5.51 3.38
CA GLY A 114 -4.94 6.54 3.48
C GLY A 114 -4.82 7.39 2.22
N PHE A 115 -4.89 6.76 1.04
CA PHE A 115 -4.84 7.45 -0.25
C PHE A 115 -6.09 8.29 -0.50
N VAL A 116 -7.29 7.79 -0.20
CA VAL A 116 -8.53 8.56 -0.30
C VAL A 116 -8.46 9.82 0.57
N HIS A 117 -7.94 9.69 1.80
CA HIS A 117 -7.78 10.84 2.68
C HIS A 117 -6.80 11.88 2.09
N GLN A 118 -5.70 11.43 1.50
CA GLN A 118 -4.70 12.31 0.90
C GLN A 118 -5.23 13.01 -0.35
N VAL A 119 -5.96 12.31 -1.22
CA VAL A 119 -6.62 12.89 -2.39
C VAL A 119 -7.64 13.95 -1.96
N ARG A 120 -8.40 13.71 -0.89
CA ARG A 120 -9.37 14.69 -0.36
C ARG A 120 -8.72 15.91 0.28
N SER A 121 -7.48 15.79 0.76
CA SER A 121 -6.75 16.88 1.42
C SER A 121 -5.89 17.70 0.44
N ALA A 122 -5.76 17.25 -0.81
CA ALA A 122 -4.91 17.91 -1.81
C ALA A 122 -5.57 19.19 -2.35
N PRO A 123 -4.78 20.20 -2.76
CA PRO A 123 -5.33 21.43 -3.33
C PRO A 123 -6.12 21.16 -4.62
N ILE A 124 -7.28 21.80 -4.73
CA ILE A 124 -8.06 21.84 -5.96
C ILE A 124 -7.47 22.97 -6.81
N THR A 125 -6.93 22.64 -7.98
CA THR A 125 -6.51 23.65 -8.96
C THR A 125 -7.76 24.45 -9.35
N THR A 126 -7.87 25.68 -8.85
CA THR A 126 -9.01 26.55 -9.11
C THR A 126 -8.74 27.30 -10.41
N ASP A 127 -9.75 27.55 -11.26
CA ASP A 127 -9.58 28.28 -12.53
C ASP A 127 -9.05 29.72 -12.35
N ALA A 128 -9.08 30.27 -11.13
CA ALA A 128 -8.43 31.53 -10.80
C ALA A 128 -6.90 31.46 -10.97
N ASP A 129 -6.28 30.33 -10.63
CA ASP A 129 -4.84 30.11 -10.73
C ASP A 129 -4.39 29.99 -12.21
N ARG A 130 -5.26 29.40 -13.05
CA ARG A 130 -5.07 29.39 -14.52
C ARG A 130 -5.10 30.79 -15.13
N ARG A 131 -5.91 31.70 -14.59
CA ARG A 131 -6.06 33.08 -15.13
C ARG A 131 -4.88 33.99 -14.80
N HIS A 132 -3.99 33.61 -13.88
CA HIS A 132 -2.76 34.35 -13.57
C HIS A 132 -1.52 33.77 -14.23
N SER A 133 -1.65 32.65 -14.96
CA SER A 133 -0.58 32.22 -15.86
C SER A 133 -0.49 33.23 -17.02
N PRO A 134 0.62 33.97 -17.17
CA PRO A 134 0.76 34.93 -18.26
C PRO A 134 0.52 34.21 -19.58
N ASN A 135 -0.35 34.77 -20.43
CA ASN A 135 -0.57 34.23 -21.76
C ASN A 135 0.81 33.95 -22.40
N PRO A 136 1.05 32.74 -22.93
CA PRO A 136 2.29 32.48 -23.64
C PRO A 136 2.42 33.55 -24.74
N PRO A 137 3.63 34.13 -24.93
CA PRO A 137 3.82 35.19 -25.91
C PRO A 137 3.31 34.71 -27.26
N SER A 138 2.38 35.44 -27.86
CA SER A 138 1.70 35.12 -29.12
C SER A 138 2.62 35.27 -30.35
N GLY A 139 3.92 35.01 -30.18
CA GLY A 139 4.95 35.32 -31.16
C GLY A 139 5.59 34.05 -31.71
N PHE A 140 4.93 33.43 -32.69
CA PHE A 140 5.57 32.73 -33.81
C PHE A 140 4.60 32.78 -35.01
N ASN A 141 4.65 33.91 -35.70
CA ASN A 141 4.32 34.01 -37.13
C ASN A 141 5.63 34.12 -37.89
#